data_AF-A0A951HAL8-F1
#
_entry.id   AF-A0A951HAL8-F1
#
_cell.length_a   1.000
_cell.length_b   1.000
_cell.length_c   1.000
_cell.angle_alpha   90.00
_cell.angle_beta   90.00
_cell.angle_gamma   90.00
#
_symmetry.space_group_name_H-M   'P 1'
#
loop_
_entity.id
_entity.type
_entity.pdbx_description
1 polymer ?
#
loop_
_entity_poly.entity_id
_entity_poly.type
_entity_poly.pdbx_seq_one_letter_code
_entity_poly.pdbx_strand_id
1 'polypeptide(L)'
;MKRRDLIAGAVSVAGLAAANKVLAEPGAAPTEAKTAKPAVTEATVQGIYQATSKAEGVGETTAPVVILKARDQERYLPIWIGALESYSIAFGLDNSKPSRPMSHDLMAELIKALRGRVEAVYVMRGADEHTFYSTIKVVGNGIETEVDSRPSDALALALRVKTPIFVATDLMKQTTLDEIKIELRQK
;
A
#
# COMPACT_ATOMS: atom_id res chain seq x y z
N MET A 1 60.99 -21.45 -12.50
CA MET A 1 59.61 -21.20 -12.94
C MET A 1 58.85 -20.54 -11.79
N LYS A 2 58.69 -19.21 -11.82
CA LYS A 2 58.03 -18.37 -10.79
C LYS A 2 57.17 -17.34 -11.51
N ARG A 3 55.92 -17.14 -11.06
CA ARG A 3 55.10 -15.89 -11.01
C ARG A 3 53.66 -16.32 -10.67
N ARG A 4 53.10 -16.03 -9.49
CA ARG A 4 52.65 -14.76 -8.86
C ARG A 4 51.47 -14.09 -9.59
N ASP A 5 50.31 -14.19 -8.94
CA ASP A 5 49.40 -13.14 -8.46
C ASP A 5 49.13 -11.87 -9.29
N LEU A 6 47.83 -11.55 -9.28
CA LEU A 6 47.18 -10.23 -9.30
C LEU A 6 47.37 -9.33 -10.53
N ILE A 7 46.25 -9.05 -11.20
CA ILE A 7 46.08 -7.79 -11.96
C ILE A 7 44.74 -7.18 -11.56
N ALA A 8 44.80 -6.17 -10.70
CA ALA A 8 43.81 -5.12 -10.62
C ALA A 8 44.05 -4.17 -11.81
N GLY A 9 43.02 -3.92 -12.61
CA GLY A 9 43.07 -3.01 -13.75
C GLY A 9 41.91 -2.04 -13.70
N ALA A 10 42.18 -0.82 -13.25
CA ALA A 10 41.30 0.32 -13.47
C ALA A 10 41.32 0.67 -14.96
N VAL A 11 40.15 0.91 -15.54
CA VAL A 11 40.04 1.55 -16.86
C VAL A 11 39.11 2.73 -16.72
N SER A 12 39.72 3.91 -16.73
CA SER A 12 39.08 5.19 -17.03
C SER A 12 39.26 5.45 -18.51
N VAL A 13 38.18 5.76 -19.23
CA VAL A 13 38.25 6.49 -20.50
C VAL A 13 37.10 7.48 -20.52
N ALA A 14 37.45 8.75 -20.40
CA ALA A 14 36.59 9.89 -20.67
C ALA A 14 36.53 10.16 -22.19
N GLY A 15 35.34 10.51 -22.68
CA GLY A 15 35.15 11.52 -23.71
C GLY A 15 35.28 11.11 -25.18
N LEU A 16 34.15 10.90 -25.85
CA LEU A 16 33.97 11.43 -27.21
C LEU A 16 32.51 11.91 -27.36
N ALA A 17 32.38 13.19 -27.69
CA ALA A 17 31.12 13.91 -27.90
C ALA A 17 30.87 14.16 -29.39
N ALA A 18 29.64 14.62 -29.67
CA ALA A 18 29.03 15.08 -30.93
C ALA A 18 28.34 13.97 -31.77
N ALA A 19 27.03 13.76 -31.62
CA ALA A 19 25.88 14.57 -32.06
C ALA A 19 25.48 14.31 -33.53
N ASN A 20 24.32 13.67 -33.72
CA ASN A 20 23.34 14.27 -34.62
C ASN A 20 21.90 13.99 -34.17
N LYS A 21 21.08 15.02 -34.37
CA LYS A 21 19.80 15.32 -33.74
C LYS A 21 18.69 14.90 -34.71
N VAL A 22 17.78 14.03 -34.28
CA VAL A 22 16.45 13.93 -34.91
C VAL A 22 15.46 14.41 -33.86
N LEU A 23 14.94 15.61 -34.13
CA LEU A 23 13.90 16.30 -33.39
C LEU A 23 12.57 15.57 -33.63
N ALA A 24 12.04 14.92 -32.60
CA ALA A 24 10.59 14.79 -32.45
C ALA A 24 10.17 15.84 -31.41
N GLU A 25 9.16 16.64 -31.75
CA GLU A 25 8.66 17.71 -30.89
C GLU A 25 8.14 17.16 -29.55
N PRO A 26 8.28 17.92 -28.45
CA PRO A 26 7.74 17.52 -27.16
C PRO A 26 6.22 17.57 -27.21
N GLY A 27 5.60 16.40 -27.42
CA GLY A 27 4.22 16.20 -27.03
C GLY A 27 4.08 16.61 -25.58
N ALA A 28 3.25 17.63 -25.35
CA ALA A 28 2.98 18.20 -24.04
C ALA A 28 2.85 17.07 -23.01
N ALA A 29 3.67 17.16 -21.95
CA ALA A 29 3.37 16.44 -20.72
C ALA A 29 1.87 16.63 -20.46
N PRO A 30 1.11 15.58 -20.07
CA PRO A 30 -0.24 15.81 -19.61
C PRO A 30 -0.11 16.86 -18.52
N THR A 31 -0.65 18.05 -18.79
CA THR A 31 -0.69 19.16 -17.85
C THR A 31 -1.17 18.56 -16.55
N GLU A 32 -0.29 18.50 -15.55
CA GLU A 32 -0.67 18.12 -14.20
C GLU A 32 -1.77 19.09 -13.79
N ALA A 33 -3.02 18.66 -14.02
CA ALA A 33 -4.15 19.25 -13.36
C ALA A 33 -3.76 19.17 -11.90
N LYS A 34 -3.62 20.33 -11.27
CA LYS A 34 -3.37 20.45 -9.84
C LYS A 34 -4.61 19.88 -9.15
N THR A 35 -4.71 18.56 -9.09
CA THR A 35 -5.80 17.84 -8.47
C THR A 35 -5.78 18.27 -7.02
N ALA A 36 -6.83 18.94 -6.59
CA ALA A 36 -7.03 19.23 -5.18
C ALA A 36 -6.81 17.93 -4.41
N LYS A 37 -5.95 17.97 -3.38
CA LYS A 37 -5.70 16.81 -2.53
C LYS A 37 -7.07 16.26 -2.11
N PRO A 38 -7.40 14.99 -2.42
CA PRO A 38 -8.72 14.47 -2.14
C PRO A 38 -9.01 14.61 -0.64
N ALA A 39 -10.25 14.97 -0.31
CA ALA A 39 -10.67 15.02 1.08
C ALA A 39 -10.50 13.62 1.68
N VAL A 40 -9.80 13.52 2.80
CA VAL A 40 -9.55 12.26 3.51
C VAL A 40 -10.13 12.32 4.91
N THR A 41 -10.53 11.16 5.45
CA THR A 41 -10.85 10.98 6.86
C THR A 41 -9.91 9.96 7.49
N GLU A 42 -9.61 10.11 8.77
CA GLU A 42 -8.84 9.12 9.52
C GLU A 42 -9.72 7.90 9.81
N ALA A 43 -9.18 6.71 9.61
CA ALA A 43 -9.88 5.46 9.78
C ALA A 43 -9.13 4.49 10.71
N THR A 44 -9.86 3.50 11.21
CA THR A 44 -9.30 2.37 11.96
C THR A 44 -9.72 1.05 11.32
N VAL A 45 -8.85 0.05 11.43
CA VAL A 45 -9.20 -1.33 11.07
C VAL A 45 -10.11 -1.88 12.17
N GLN A 46 -11.36 -2.16 11.84
CA GLN A 46 -12.32 -2.74 12.78
C GLN A 46 -12.17 -4.24 12.93
N GLY A 47 -11.77 -4.92 11.85
CA GLY A 47 -11.59 -6.37 11.87
C GLY A 47 -11.59 -6.96 10.48
N ILE A 48 -11.43 -8.28 10.45
CA ILE A 48 -11.42 -9.09 9.24
C ILE A 48 -12.55 -10.10 9.34
N TYR A 49 -13.32 -10.22 8.26
CA TYR A 49 -14.51 -11.07 8.16
C TYR A 49 -14.39 -11.97 6.93
N GLN A 50 -15.12 -13.07 6.91
CA GLN A 50 -15.27 -13.90 5.72
C GLN A 50 -16.56 -13.49 5.00
N ALA A 51 -16.46 -13.26 3.70
CA ALA A 51 -17.60 -13.00 2.84
C ALA A 51 -17.67 -14.10 1.78
N THR A 52 -18.89 -14.58 1.52
CA THR A 52 -19.11 -15.50 0.40
C THR A 52 -19.55 -14.68 -0.81
N SER A 53 -19.21 -15.14 -2.00
CA SER A 53 -19.79 -14.66 -3.25
C SER A 53 -20.23 -15.84 -4.11
N LYS A 54 -21.40 -15.71 -4.74
CA LYS A 54 -21.92 -16.62 -5.76
C LYS A 54 -21.76 -15.96 -7.13
N ALA A 55 -20.73 -16.37 -7.86
CA ALA A 55 -20.62 -16.06 -9.28
C ALA A 55 -21.22 -17.20 -10.10
N GLU A 56 -22.07 -16.87 -11.07
CA GLU A 56 -22.65 -17.85 -11.99
C GLU A 56 -21.54 -18.67 -12.68
N GLY A 57 -21.66 -20.00 -12.62
CA GLY A 57 -20.69 -20.91 -13.24
C GLY A 57 -19.39 -21.16 -12.47
N VAL A 58 -19.13 -20.44 -11.36
CA VAL A 58 -17.90 -20.60 -10.55
C VAL A 58 -18.16 -21.24 -9.19
N GLY A 59 -19.43 -21.32 -8.76
CA GLY A 59 -19.81 -21.85 -7.44
C GLY A 59 -19.62 -20.83 -6.32
N GLU A 60 -19.89 -21.25 -5.09
CA GLU A 60 -19.68 -20.42 -3.90
C GLU A 60 -18.18 -20.26 -3.60
N THR A 61 -17.70 -19.02 -3.54
CA THR A 61 -16.31 -18.70 -3.15
C THR A 61 -16.32 -17.86 -1.88
N THR A 62 -15.49 -18.21 -0.91
CA THR A 62 -15.31 -17.41 0.31
C THR A 62 -13.99 -16.64 0.25
N ALA A 63 -14.04 -15.35 0.52
CA ALA A 63 -12.89 -14.46 0.55
C ALA A 63 -12.87 -13.59 1.82
N PRO A 64 -11.68 -13.29 2.38
CA PRO A 64 -11.57 -12.37 3.48
C PRO A 64 -11.83 -10.92 3.06
N VAL A 65 -12.46 -10.17 3.98
CA VAL A 65 -12.76 -8.74 3.83
C VAL A 65 -12.29 -8.01 5.09
N VAL A 66 -11.44 -7.01 4.92
CA VAL A 66 -11.08 -6.09 6.00
C VAL A 66 -12.06 -4.91 6.02
N ILE A 67 -12.53 -4.54 7.21
CA ILE A 67 -13.44 -3.41 7.39
C ILE A 67 -12.68 -2.24 8.00
N LEU A 68 -12.69 -1.11 7.30
CA LEU A 68 -12.24 0.18 7.84
C LEU A 68 -13.44 0.96 8.36
N LYS A 69 -13.29 1.65 9.49
CA LYS A 69 -14.29 2.57 10.07
C LYS A 69 -13.71 3.97 10.17
N ALA A 70 -14.45 4.99 9.77
CA ALA A 70 -14.08 6.38 10.01
C ALA A 70 -14.03 6.66 11.52
N ARG A 71 -13.03 7.40 12.00
CA ARG A 71 -12.94 7.71 13.44
C ARG A 71 -14.07 8.61 13.94
N ASP A 72 -14.57 9.49 13.08
CA ASP A 72 -15.47 10.58 13.44
C ASP A 72 -16.95 10.27 13.18
N GLN A 73 -17.26 9.22 12.41
CA GLN A 73 -18.60 8.96 11.89
C GLN A 73 -18.87 7.47 11.77
N GLU A 74 -20.16 7.10 11.78
CA GLU A 74 -20.63 5.75 11.50
C GLU A 74 -20.59 5.48 9.99
N ARG A 75 -19.37 5.46 9.45
CA ARG A 75 -19.07 5.18 8.04
C ARG A 75 -18.01 4.12 7.93
N TYR A 76 -18.17 3.25 6.94
CA TYR A 76 -17.36 2.07 6.79
C TYR A 76 -16.94 1.84 5.34
N LEU A 77 -15.82 1.16 5.17
CA LEU A 77 -15.31 0.73 3.87
C LEU A 77 -14.89 -0.75 3.96
N PRO A 78 -15.61 -1.68 3.30
CA PRO A 78 -15.15 -3.03 3.10
C PRO A 78 -14.10 -3.10 1.97
N ILE A 79 -13.00 -3.80 2.21
CA ILE A 79 -11.97 -4.08 1.20
C ILE A 79 -11.72 -5.59 1.16
N TRP A 80 -11.98 -6.21 0.00
CA TRP A 80 -11.65 -7.61 -0.24
C TRP A 80 -10.14 -7.79 -0.37
N ILE A 81 -9.63 -8.82 0.29
CA ILE A 81 -8.19 -9.14 0.31
C ILE A 81 -8.01 -10.65 0.19
N GLY A 82 -6.80 -11.08 -0.19
CA GLY A 82 -6.47 -12.50 -0.20
C GLY A 82 -6.22 -13.06 1.20
N ALA A 83 -6.21 -14.40 1.30
CA ALA A 83 -6.03 -15.10 2.57
C ALA A 83 -4.69 -14.75 3.25
N LEU A 84 -3.60 -14.68 2.48
CA LEU A 84 -2.27 -14.36 3.01
C LEU A 84 -2.19 -12.91 3.50
N GLU A 85 -2.81 -11.97 2.78
CA GLU A 85 -2.94 -10.58 3.21
C GLU A 85 -3.71 -10.47 4.53
N SER A 86 -4.84 -11.18 4.63
CA SER A 86 -5.68 -11.18 5.82
C SER A 86 -4.92 -11.65 7.06
N TYR A 87 -4.10 -12.69 6.92
CA TYR A 87 -3.26 -13.21 7.99
C TYR A 87 -2.23 -12.16 8.45
N SER A 88 -1.60 -11.44 7.51
CA SER A 88 -0.63 -10.39 7.87
C SER A 88 -1.28 -9.21 8.60
N ILE A 89 -2.47 -8.79 8.18
CA ILE A 89 -3.24 -7.71 8.83
C ILE A 89 -3.67 -8.16 10.24
N ALA A 90 -4.18 -9.39 10.39
CA ALA A 90 -4.60 -9.93 11.69
C ALA A 90 -3.45 -9.89 12.72
N PHE A 91 -2.25 -10.32 12.33
CA PHE A 91 -1.07 -10.26 13.20
C PHE A 91 -0.76 -8.84 13.69
N GLY A 92 -0.89 -7.85 12.80
CA GLY A 92 -0.71 -6.44 13.14
C GLY A 92 -1.82 -5.91 14.05
N LEU A 93 -3.06 -6.32 13.83
CA LEU A 93 -4.23 -5.91 14.61
C LEU A 93 -4.15 -6.43 16.05
N ASP A 94 -3.77 -7.70 16.22
CA ASP A 94 -3.60 -8.34 17.52
C ASP A 94 -2.35 -7.84 18.27
N ASN A 95 -1.53 -7.01 17.62
CA ASN A 95 -0.23 -6.55 18.13
C ASN A 95 0.65 -7.73 18.59
N SER A 96 0.50 -8.87 17.91
CA SER A 96 1.19 -10.11 18.19
C SER A 96 2.63 -10.04 17.68
N LYS A 97 3.57 -10.61 18.44
CA LYS A 97 4.99 -10.66 18.04
C LYS A 97 5.38 -12.09 17.70
N PRO A 98 5.54 -12.43 16.42
CA PRO A 98 5.97 -13.77 16.03
C PRO A 98 7.42 -14.03 16.47
N SER A 99 7.80 -15.30 16.58
CA SER A 99 9.17 -15.70 16.95
C SER A 99 10.22 -15.31 15.89
N ARG A 100 9.79 -15.14 14.64
CA ARG A 100 10.56 -14.64 13.52
C ARG A 100 9.77 -13.53 12.81
N PRO A 101 10.42 -12.46 12.35
CA PRO A 101 9.71 -11.36 11.68
C PRO A 101 9.04 -11.86 10.40
N MET A 102 7.77 -11.48 10.21
CA MET A 102 7.06 -11.63 8.94
C MET A 102 7.47 -10.53 7.95
N SER A 103 7.00 -10.60 6.71
CA SER A 103 7.36 -9.66 5.64
C SER A 103 7.14 -8.19 6.03
N HIS A 104 6.01 -7.86 6.65
CA HIS A 104 5.72 -6.47 7.06
C HIS A 104 6.49 -6.05 8.32
N ASP A 105 6.91 -7.00 9.18
CA ASP A 105 7.83 -6.72 10.29
C ASP A 105 9.23 -6.41 9.75
N LEU A 106 9.71 -7.23 8.81
CA LEU A 106 10.98 -6.99 8.11
C LEU A 106 10.96 -5.65 7.37
N MET A 107 9.86 -5.32 6.69
CA MET A 107 9.70 -4.04 6.00
C MET A 107 9.81 -2.84 6.97
N ALA A 108 9.14 -2.92 8.12
CA ALA A 108 9.24 -1.89 9.15
C ALA A 108 10.68 -1.72 9.66
N GLU A 109 11.39 -2.83 9.93
CA GLU A 109 12.78 -2.80 10.38
C GLU A 109 13.73 -2.28 9.29
N LEU A 110 13.50 -2.59 8.02
CA LEU A 110 14.29 -2.04 6.90
C LEU A 110 14.13 -0.53 6.78
N ILE A 111 12.89 -0.03 6.82
CA ILE A 111 12.61 1.42 6.80
C ILE A 111 13.35 2.11 7.95
N LYS A 112 13.26 1.54 9.16
CA LYS A 112 13.93 2.06 10.35
C LYS A 112 15.46 2.00 10.25
N ALA A 113 16.02 0.91 9.74
CA ALA A 113 17.46 0.74 9.55
C ALA A 113 18.04 1.78 8.59
N LEU A 114 17.24 2.19 7.60
CA LEU A 114 17.56 3.27 6.66
C LEU A 114 17.23 4.68 7.20
N ARG A 115 16.97 4.80 8.51
CA ARG A 115 16.61 6.05 9.21
C ARG A 115 15.32 6.69 8.69
N GLY A 116 14.42 5.88 8.14
CA GLY A 116 13.08 6.27 7.76
C GLY A 116 12.05 5.98 8.85
N ARG A 117 10.89 6.62 8.74
CA ARG A 117 9.67 6.31 9.50
C ARG A 117 8.46 6.38 8.60
N VAL A 118 7.48 5.51 8.81
CA VAL A 118 6.17 5.60 8.16
C VAL A 118 5.33 6.63 8.90
N GLU A 119 4.94 7.70 8.22
CA GLU A 119 4.20 8.82 8.81
C GLU A 119 2.68 8.68 8.69
N ALA A 120 2.22 8.09 7.59
CA ALA A 120 0.80 7.81 7.37
C ALA A 120 0.65 6.83 6.21
N VAL A 121 -0.51 6.18 6.13
CA VAL A 121 -0.96 5.51 4.92
C VAL A 121 -2.26 6.09 4.42
N TYR A 122 -2.45 6.10 3.11
CA TYR A 122 -3.60 6.69 2.43
C TYR A 122 -4.24 5.64 1.52
N VAL A 123 -5.52 5.33 1.71
CA VAL A 123 -6.30 4.44 0.84
C VAL A 123 -7.19 5.29 -0.07
N MET A 124 -7.01 5.14 -1.38
CA MET A 124 -7.61 5.96 -2.42
C MET A 124 -8.33 5.08 -3.46
N ARG A 125 -9.25 5.69 -4.22
CA ARG A 125 -9.93 5.03 -5.33
C ARG A 125 -8.95 4.85 -6.50
N GLY A 126 -8.99 3.68 -7.13
CA GLY A 126 -8.30 3.45 -8.39
C GLY A 126 -9.00 4.03 -9.59
N ALA A 127 -8.34 3.90 -10.75
CA ALA A 127 -8.96 4.21 -12.03
C ALA A 127 -10.15 3.28 -12.33
N ASP A 128 -10.05 2.02 -11.92
CA ASP A 128 -11.14 1.05 -11.97
C ASP A 128 -11.97 1.13 -10.68
N GLU A 129 -13.31 1.08 -10.80
CA GLU A 129 -14.22 1.21 -9.66
C GLU A 129 -14.03 0.13 -8.57
N HIS A 130 -13.42 -0.99 -8.92
CA HIS A 130 -13.23 -2.15 -8.05
C HIS A 130 -11.81 -2.28 -7.48
N THR A 131 -10.88 -1.43 -7.89
CA THR A 131 -9.48 -1.50 -7.47
C THR A 131 -9.18 -0.34 -6.54
N PHE A 132 -8.72 -0.65 -5.33
CA PHE A 132 -8.21 0.34 -4.39
C PHE A 132 -6.70 0.43 -4.48
N TYR A 133 -6.18 1.66 -4.40
CA TYR A 133 -4.74 1.93 -4.31
C TYR A 133 -4.43 2.48 -2.93
N SER A 134 -3.18 2.36 -2.52
CA SER A 134 -2.72 3.06 -1.32
C SER A 134 -1.34 3.62 -1.44
N THR A 135 -1.12 4.72 -0.75
CA THR A 135 0.19 5.37 -0.65
C THR A 135 0.71 5.25 0.77
N ILE A 136 1.94 4.79 0.93
CA ILE A 136 2.67 4.81 2.20
C ILE A 136 3.56 6.05 2.20
N LYS A 137 3.28 6.99 3.11
CA LYS A 137 4.11 8.18 3.29
C LYS A 137 5.26 7.85 4.23
N VAL A 138 6.49 7.94 3.73
CA VAL A 138 7.72 7.67 4.47
C VAL A 138 8.53 8.95 4.59
N VAL A 139 9.09 9.21 5.76
CA VAL A 139 10.00 10.34 6.00
C VAL A 139 11.35 9.80 6.45
N GLY A 140 12.42 10.17 5.75
CA GLY A 140 13.79 9.76 6.07
C GLY A 140 14.80 10.81 5.65
N ASN A 141 15.79 11.10 6.51
CA ASN A 141 16.82 12.12 6.26
C ASN A 141 16.26 13.50 5.87
N GLY A 142 15.09 13.87 6.41
CA GLY A 142 14.41 15.14 6.10
C GLY A 142 13.69 15.17 4.75
N ILE A 143 13.65 14.05 4.02
CA ILE A 143 12.95 13.91 2.74
C ILE A 143 11.67 13.12 2.97
N GLU A 144 10.56 13.64 2.45
CA GLU A 144 9.30 12.92 2.37
C GLU A 144 9.22 12.16 1.04
N THR A 145 8.78 10.92 1.07
CA THR A 145 8.59 10.09 -0.11
C THR A 145 7.28 9.32 0.00
N GLU A 146 6.57 9.24 -1.12
CA GLU A 146 5.34 8.48 -1.25
C GLU A 146 5.63 7.19 -2.01
N VAL A 147 5.18 6.07 -1.47
CA VAL A 147 5.37 4.74 -2.06
C VAL A 147 4.01 4.15 -2.40
N ASP A 148 3.79 3.86 -3.68
CA ASP A 148 2.58 3.16 -4.13
C ASP A 148 2.55 1.73 -3.58
N SER A 149 1.36 1.26 -3.23
CA SER A 149 1.15 -0.01 -2.55
C SER A 149 -0.30 -0.48 -2.68
N ARG A 150 -0.51 -1.78 -2.43
CA ARG A 150 -1.86 -2.31 -2.23
C ARG A 150 -2.36 -1.93 -0.82
N PRO A 151 -3.67 -1.67 -0.63
CA PRO A 151 -4.21 -1.36 0.68
C PRO A 151 -3.88 -2.41 1.74
N SER A 152 -3.87 -3.69 1.38
CA SER A 152 -3.50 -4.77 2.30
C SER A 152 -2.11 -4.60 2.91
N ASP A 153 -1.13 -4.20 2.10
CA ASP A 153 0.26 -4.03 2.53
C ASP A 153 0.42 -2.78 3.38
N ALA A 154 -0.21 -1.68 2.96
CA ALA A 154 -0.21 -0.43 3.70
C ALA A 154 -0.88 -0.59 5.08
N LEU A 155 -2.03 -1.26 5.15
CA LEU A 155 -2.74 -1.53 6.41
C LEU A 155 -1.90 -2.43 7.33
N ALA A 156 -1.33 -3.52 6.81
CA ALA A 156 -0.50 -4.44 7.59
C ALA A 156 0.74 -3.74 8.18
N LEU A 157 1.37 -2.85 7.41
CA LEU A 157 2.51 -2.05 7.89
C LEU A 157 2.07 -1.00 8.92
N ALA A 158 0.99 -0.27 8.63
CA ALA A 158 0.46 0.81 9.49
C ALA A 158 0.11 0.31 10.89
N LEU A 159 -0.51 -0.86 11.00
CA LEU A 159 -0.85 -1.49 12.28
C LEU A 159 0.41 -1.82 13.12
N ARG A 160 1.48 -2.30 12.48
CA ARG A 160 2.74 -2.67 13.15
C ARG A 160 3.51 -1.46 13.66
N VAL A 161 3.60 -0.41 12.84
CA VAL A 161 4.33 0.82 13.17
C VAL A 161 3.46 1.88 13.84
N LYS A 162 2.17 1.58 14.06
CA LYS A 162 1.18 2.42 14.74
C LYS A 162 1.04 3.81 14.12
N THR A 163 0.96 3.84 12.80
CA THR A 163 0.82 5.09 12.04
C THR A 163 -0.65 5.35 11.66
N PRO A 164 -1.08 6.60 11.50
CA PRO A 164 -2.43 6.93 11.06
C PRO A 164 -2.78 6.32 9.70
N ILE A 165 -4.03 5.87 9.57
CA ILE A 165 -4.62 5.40 8.31
C ILE A 165 -5.62 6.45 7.87
N PHE A 166 -5.47 6.94 6.65
CA PHE A 166 -6.40 7.86 6.02
C PHE A 166 -7.08 7.18 4.83
N VAL A 167 -8.36 7.48 4.63
CA VAL A 167 -9.16 6.97 3.53
C VAL A 167 -9.82 8.14 2.82
N ALA A 168 -9.87 8.10 1.49
CA ALA A 168 -10.62 9.11 0.73
C ALA A 168 -12.09 9.11 1.17
N THR A 169 -12.60 10.30 1.49
CA THR A 169 -13.90 10.47 2.14
C THR A 169 -15.04 9.91 1.28
N ASP A 170 -14.91 9.96 -0.04
CA ASP A 170 -15.88 9.44 -1.02
C ASP A 170 -15.94 7.91 -1.08
N LEU A 171 -14.93 7.20 -0.56
CA LEU A 171 -14.97 5.74 -0.44
C LEU A 171 -15.81 5.27 0.74
N MET A 172 -15.99 6.13 1.75
CA MET A 172 -16.62 5.75 3.01
C MET A 172 -18.14 5.75 2.85
N LYS A 173 -18.77 4.58 3.04
CA LYS A 173 -20.23 4.44 2.98
C LYS A 173 -20.84 4.76 4.33
N GLN A 174 -21.91 5.54 4.36
CA GLN A 174 -22.73 5.76 5.56
C GLN A 174 -23.64 4.56 5.77
N THR A 175 -23.26 3.68 6.70
CA THR A 175 -23.91 2.39 6.98
C THR A 175 -23.47 1.91 8.36
N THR A 176 -24.08 0.85 8.87
CA THR A 176 -23.66 0.18 10.10
C THR A 176 -22.79 -1.05 9.80
N LEU A 177 -22.01 -1.47 10.80
CA LEU A 177 -21.23 -2.70 10.69
C LEU A 177 -22.14 -3.94 10.51
N ASP A 178 -23.33 -3.94 11.11
CA ASP A 178 -24.27 -5.06 11.00
C ASP A 178 -24.88 -5.14 9.59
N GLU A 179 -25.22 -4.00 8.98
CA GLU A 179 -25.63 -3.94 7.57
C GLU A 179 -24.54 -4.48 6.64
N ILE A 180 -23.27 -4.10 6.87
CA ILE A 180 -22.15 -4.66 6.10
C ILE A 180 -22.04 -6.17 6.30
N LYS A 181 -22.08 -6.65 7.55
CA LYS A 181 -22.00 -8.09 7.83
C LYS A 181 -23.14 -8.86 7.15
N ILE A 182 -24.32 -8.27 7.06
CA ILE A 182 -25.46 -8.84 6.33
C ILE A 182 -25.15 -8.87 4.82
N GLU A 183 -24.69 -7.77 4.23
CA GLU A 183 -24.31 -7.71 2.81
C GLU A 183 -23.25 -8.77 2.45
N LEU A 184 -22.23 -8.92 3.29
CA LEU A 184 -21.14 -9.90 3.10
C LEU A 184 -21.60 -11.37 3.19
N ARG A 185 -22.76 -11.63 3.80
CA ARG A 185 -23.37 -12.97 3.88
C ARG A 185 -24.35 -13.27 2.75
N GLN A 186 -24.83 -12.24 2.06
CA GLN A 186 -25.92 -12.34 1.08
C GLN A 186 -25.48 -12.27 -0.39
N LYS A 187 -24.19 -12.02 -0.64
CA LYS A 187 -23.59 -12.11 -1.98
C LYS A 187 -23.03 -13.50 -2.24
#